data_AF-A0A7S1D017-F1
#
_entry.id   AF-A0A7S1D017-F1
#
_cell.length_a   1.000
_cell.length_b   1.000
_cell.length_c   1.000
_cell.angle_alpha   90.00
_cell.angle_beta   90.00
_cell.angle_gamma   90.00
#
_symmetry.space_group_name_H-M   'P 1'
#
loop_
_entity.id
_entity.type
_entity.pdbx_description
1 polymer ?
#
loop_
_entity_poly.entity_id
_entity_poly.type
_entity_poly.pdbx_seq_one_letter_code
_entity_poly.pdbx_strand_id
1 'polypeptide(L)'
;SVFFRPKDREEESDAAREKFFVPESDHLTLLNVYERSKQYKFDPQWCTRHFIHSKGIRKAREVHAQLIDLMKQQRLTPKSCGGSWDAVRKSICSAYFYNSSKIKGIGEYINMLSGIPSALHPSSALFGLGYTPDYVCYHELISTTKEFMSCVTAVEGEWLAELGPMFFSVKDSYEQTLLQRRKTAPPKASLKSNKNKKNKEKDRLRSGAQSLNRRTLSAARKKFTPKKRGRVGL
;
A
#
# COMPACT_ATOMS: atom_id res chain seq x y z
N SER A 1 -10.63 8.66 -23.98
CA SER A 1 -9.79 9.86 -23.82
C SER A 1 -10.62 11.13 -23.93
N VAL A 2 -10.37 12.16 -23.11
CA VAL A 2 -11.04 13.48 -23.16
C VAL A 2 -10.39 14.41 -24.18
N PHE A 3 -9.07 14.31 -24.36
CA PHE A 3 -8.30 15.05 -25.35
C PHE A 3 -8.23 14.30 -26.68
N PHE A 4 -8.13 15.05 -27.77
CA PHE A 4 -7.87 14.52 -29.10
C PHE A 4 -6.64 15.16 -29.70
N ARG A 5 -5.84 14.38 -30.43
CA ARG A 5 -4.55 14.81 -31.00
C ARG A 5 -4.58 14.59 -32.53
N PRO A 6 -4.97 15.59 -33.32
CA PRO A 6 -4.98 15.48 -34.79
C PRO A 6 -3.57 15.37 -35.34
N LYS A 7 -3.33 14.47 -36.30
CA LYS A 7 -1.99 14.24 -36.89
C LYS A 7 -1.38 15.50 -37.52
N ASP A 8 -2.20 16.39 -38.05
CA ASP A 8 -1.71 17.61 -38.72
C ASP A 8 -1.45 18.78 -37.73
N ARG A 9 -1.88 18.64 -36.47
CA ARG A 9 -1.81 19.71 -35.44
C ARG A 9 -1.42 19.15 -34.07
N GLU A 10 -0.46 18.24 -34.06
CA GLU A 10 -0.02 17.56 -32.85
C GLU A 10 0.61 18.53 -31.84
N GLU A 11 1.49 19.42 -32.29
CA GLU A 11 2.18 20.39 -31.43
C GLU A 11 1.20 21.38 -30.78
N GLU A 12 0.24 21.91 -31.56
CA GLU A 12 -0.80 22.81 -31.03
C GLU A 12 -1.67 22.10 -29.99
N SER A 13 -2.03 20.84 -30.24
CA SER A 13 -2.82 20.00 -29.34
C SER A 13 -2.07 19.73 -28.03
N ASP A 14 -0.79 19.37 -28.12
CA ASP A 14 0.03 19.06 -26.95
C ASP A 14 0.26 20.32 -26.10
N ALA A 15 0.56 21.47 -26.73
CA ALA A 15 0.70 22.76 -26.05
C ALA A 15 -0.63 23.24 -25.41
N ALA A 16 -1.78 22.95 -26.03
CA ALA A 16 -3.08 23.23 -25.41
C ALA A 16 -3.34 22.33 -24.20
N ARG A 17 -2.95 21.06 -24.28
CA ARG A 17 -3.13 20.06 -23.23
C ARG A 17 -2.27 20.36 -21.99
N GLU A 18 -1.03 20.76 -22.18
CA GLU A 18 -0.10 21.13 -21.10
C GLU A 18 -0.67 22.22 -20.17
N LYS A 19 -1.47 23.16 -20.71
CA LYS A 19 -2.11 24.23 -19.91
C LYS A 19 -3.13 23.72 -18.90
N PHE A 20 -3.53 22.46 -18.99
CA PHE A 20 -4.45 21.81 -18.06
C PHE A 20 -3.75 20.87 -17.07
N PHE A 21 -2.48 20.55 -17.31
CA PHE A 21 -1.74 19.58 -16.51
C PHE A 21 -1.64 20.00 -15.06
N VAL A 22 -1.89 19.02 -14.20
CA VAL A 22 -1.64 19.07 -12.76
C VAL A 22 -0.48 18.10 -12.52
N PRO A 23 0.71 18.60 -12.13
CA PRO A 23 1.96 17.81 -12.03
C PRO A 23 1.84 16.50 -11.24
N GLU A 24 0.94 16.46 -10.27
CA GLU A 24 0.78 15.34 -9.33
C GLU A 24 -0.31 14.34 -9.75
N SER A 25 -1.17 14.68 -10.72
CA SER A 25 -2.36 13.87 -11.01
C SER A 25 -3.02 14.12 -12.37
N ASP A 26 -3.13 13.06 -13.17
CA ASP A 26 -3.97 13.03 -14.36
C ASP A 26 -5.46 13.14 -14.02
N HIS A 27 -5.90 12.53 -12.91
CA HIS A 27 -7.28 12.65 -12.46
C HIS A 27 -7.64 14.11 -12.13
N LEU A 28 -6.74 14.84 -11.48
CA LEU A 28 -6.92 16.27 -11.24
C LEU A 28 -6.80 17.10 -12.53
N THR A 29 -5.98 16.67 -13.49
CA THR A 29 -5.97 17.26 -14.84
C THR A 29 -7.34 17.16 -15.50
N LEU A 30 -8.00 15.99 -15.44
CA LEU A 30 -9.37 15.82 -15.95
C LEU A 30 -10.39 16.69 -15.20
N LEU A 31 -10.24 16.84 -13.88
CA LEU A 31 -11.06 17.74 -13.07
C LEU A 31 -10.86 19.21 -13.49
N ASN A 32 -9.62 19.65 -13.71
CA ASN A 32 -9.29 21.00 -14.18
C ASN A 32 -9.91 21.28 -15.56
N VAL A 33 -9.86 20.31 -16.48
CA VAL A 33 -10.56 20.40 -17.77
C VAL A 33 -12.06 20.58 -17.58
N TYR A 34 -12.68 19.80 -16.71
CA TYR A 34 -14.12 19.88 -16.45
C TYR A 34 -14.52 21.22 -15.82
N GLU A 35 -13.79 21.69 -14.81
CA GLU A 35 -14.06 22.98 -14.16
C GLU A 35 -13.86 24.16 -15.12
N ARG A 36 -12.81 24.14 -15.95
CA ARG A 36 -12.65 25.16 -17.01
C ARG A 36 -13.77 25.09 -18.03
N SER A 37 -14.14 23.89 -18.49
CA SER A 37 -15.29 23.72 -19.41
C SER A 37 -16.57 24.33 -18.82
N LYS A 38 -16.80 24.13 -17.52
CA LYS A 38 -17.94 24.69 -16.78
C LYS A 38 -17.90 26.22 -16.69
N GLN A 39 -16.73 26.82 -16.46
CA GLN A 39 -16.56 28.29 -16.47
C GLN A 39 -16.95 28.89 -17.82
N TYR A 40 -16.61 28.22 -18.92
CA TYR A 40 -17.02 28.59 -20.28
C TYR A 40 -18.39 28.03 -20.68
N LYS A 41 -19.25 27.70 -19.70
CA LYS A 41 -20.64 27.23 -19.91
C LYS A 41 -20.77 26.00 -20.82
N PHE A 42 -19.74 25.17 -20.87
CA PHE A 42 -19.64 23.99 -21.72
C PHE A 42 -19.74 24.32 -23.22
N ASP A 43 -19.20 25.47 -23.64
CA ASP A 43 -19.18 25.89 -25.04
C ASP A 43 -18.43 24.87 -25.93
N PRO A 44 -19.09 24.32 -26.97
CA PRO A 44 -18.45 23.42 -27.91
C PRO A 44 -17.28 24.07 -28.66
N GLN A 45 -17.34 25.37 -28.98
CA GLN A 45 -16.26 26.05 -29.71
C GLN A 45 -15.00 26.17 -28.85
N TRP A 46 -15.16 26.50 -27.56
CA TRP A 46 -14.08 26.44 -26.58
C TRP A 46 -13.44 25.04 -26.52
N CYS A 47 -14.26 23.98 -26.45
CA CYS A 47 -13.74 22.61 -26.42
C CYS A 47 -12.90 22.30 -27.68
N THR A 48 -13.38 22.68 -28.87
CA THR A 48 -12.64 22.50 -30.13
C THR A 48 -11.31 23.27 -30.14
N ARG A 49 -11.30 24.51 -29.66
CA ARG A 49 -10.09 25.35 -29.59
C ARG A 49 -9.02 24.76 -28.66
N HIS A 50 -9.44 24.03 -27.63
CA HIS A 50 -8.56 23.41 -26.64
C HIS A 50 -8.33 21.91 -26.88
N PHE A 51 -8.70 21.39 -28.05
CA PHE A 51 -8.50 19.98 -28.41
C PHE A 51 -9.18 18.99 -27.44
N ILE A 52 -10.35 19.37 -26.92
CA ILE A 52 -11.18 18.58 -26.01
C ILE A 52 -12.41 18.06 -26.77
N HIS A 53 -12.74 16.79 -26.56
CA HIS A 53 -13.96 16.20 -27.10
C HIS A 53 -15.21 16.72 -26.37
N SER A 54 -15.99 17.59 -27.01
CA SER A 54 -17.23 18.15 -26.43
C SER A 54 -18.26 17.08 -26.06
N LYS A 55 -18.33 15.99 -26.83
CA LYS A 55 -19.18 14.81 -26.51
C LYS A 55 -18.78 14.16 -25.19
N GLY A 56 -17.48 14.07 -24.91
CA GLY A 56 -16.95 13.50 -23.66
C GLY A 56 -17.33 14.36 -22.46
N ILE A 57 -17.15 15.69 -22.56
CA ILE A 57 -17.53 16.64 -21.50
C ILE A 57 -19.04 16.63 -21.24
N ARG A 58 -19.86 16.59 -22.31
CA ARG A 58 -21.32 16.47 -22.16
C ARG A 58 -21.69 15.20 -21.41
N LYS A 59 -21.11 14.05 -21.77
CA LYS A 59 -21.37 12.79 -21.08
C LYS A 59 -20.94 12.84 -19.61
N ALA A 60 -19.78 13.44 -19.31
CA ALA A 60 -19.32 13.63 -17.94
C ALA A 60 -20.31 14.47 -17.11
N ARG A 61 -20.87 15.54 -17.68
CA ARG A 61 -21.89 16.36 -17.03
C ARG A 61 -23.18 15.58 -16.74
N GLU A 62 -23.65 14.79 -17.70
CA GLU A 62 -24.84 13.94 -17.52
C GLU A 62 -24.63 12.92 -16.40
N VAL A 63 -23.49 12.22 -16.39
CA VAL A 63 -23.14 11.25 -15.34
C VAL A 63 -22.98 11.92 -13.98
N HIS A 64 -22.32 13.09 -13.92
CA HIS A 64 -22.19 13.84 -12.68
C HIS A 64 -23.55 14.25 -12.10
N ALA A 65 -24.48 14.72 -12.94
CA ALA A 65 -25.84 15.05 -12.51
C ALA A 65 -26.56 13.83 -11.92
N GLN A 66 -26.47 12.68 -12.60
CA GLN A 66 -27.05 11.42 -12.12
C GLN A 66 -26.47 10.99 -10.76
N LEU A 67 -25.15 11.09 -10.58
CA LEU A 67 -24.51 10.76 -9.31
C LEU A 67 -24.96 11.69 -8.17
N ILE A 68 -25.09 12.99 -8.43
CA ILE A 68 -25.60 13.95 -7.45
C ILE A 68 -27.04 13.63 -7.05
N ASP A 69 -27.89 13.24 -8.00
CA ASP A 69 -29.27 12.88 -7.70
C ASP A 69 -29.36 11.58 -6.90
N LEU A 70 -28.52 10.58 -7.20
CA LEU A 70 -28.39 9.37 -6.38
C LEU A 70 -27.93 9.70 -4.96
N MET A 71 -26.95 10.59 -4.78
CA MET A 71 -26.50 11.03 -3.45
C MET A 71 -27.66 11.64 -2.64
N LYS A 72 -28.48 12.49 -3.26
CA LYS A 72 -29.66 13.07 -2.61
C LYS A 72 -30.67 11.99 -2.20
N GLN A 73 -30.93 11.01 -3.07
CA GLN A 73 -31.83 9.89 -2.77
C GLN A 73 -31.33 9.08 -1.57
N GLN A 74 -30.02 8.88 -1.46
CA GLN A 74 -29.37 8.18 -0.35
C GLN A 74 -29.13 9.06 0.89
N ARG A 75 -29.65 10.30 0.90
CA ARG A 75 -29.45 11.29 1.98
C ARG A 75 -27.98 11.62 2.27
N LEU A 76 -27.12 11.47 1.27
CA LEU A 76 -25.72 11.88 1.31
C LEU A 76 -25.63 13.34 0.86
N THR A 77 -25.11 14.20 1.74
CA THR A 77 -24.95 15.63 1.42
C THR A 77 -23.69 15.83 0.58
N PRO A 78 -23.78 16.35 -0.67
CA PRO A 78 -22.60 16.66 -1.45
C PRO A 78 -21.77 17.76 -0.77
N LYS A 79 -20.50 17.48 -0.51
CA LYS A 79 -19.56 18.43 0.10
C LYS A 79 -18.30 18.52 -0.75
N SER A 80 -17.84 19.74 -1.01
CA SER A 80 -16.56 19.99 -1.68
C SER A 80 -15.41 19.98 -0.66
N CYS A 81 -14.22 19.57 -1.09
CA CYS A 81 -13.00 19.61 -0.29
C CYS A 81 -12.39 21.02 -0.16
N GLY A 82 -13.01 22.06 -0.76
CA GLY A 82 -12.59 23.45 -0.60
C GLY A 82 -11.19 23.78 -1.15
N GLY A 83 -10.70 23.00 -2.12
CA GLY A 83 -9.37 23.18 -2.71
C GLY A 83 -8.28 22.30 -2.11
N SER A 84 -8.60 21.41 -1.16
CA SER A 84 -7.66 20.38 -0.72
C SER A 84 -7.56 19.27 -1.77
N TRP A 85 -6.52 19.35 -2.61
CA TRP A 85 -6.24 18.35 -3.65
C TRP A 85 -5.89 16.98 -3.06
N ASP A 86 -5.24 16.95 -1.89
CA ASP A 86 -4.90 15.72 -1.19
C ASP A 86 -6.13 14.93 -0.75
N ALA A 87 -7.20 15.61 -0.33
CA ALA A 87 -8.45 14.92 -0.03
C ALA A 87 -9.01 14.18 -1.27
N VAL A 88 -8.87 14.78 -2.46
CA VAL A 88 -9.28 14.15 -3.72
C VAL A 88 -8.34 13.00 -4.08
N ARG A 89 -7.03 13.21 -4.01
CA ARG A 89 -6.01 12.16 -4.27
C ARG A 89 -6.18 10.97 -3.33
N LYS A 90 -6.43 11.21 -2.03
CA LYS A 90 -6.72 10.17 -1.04
C LYS A 90 -8.02 9.43 -1.33
N SER A 91 -9.06 10.12 -1.82
CA SER A 91 -10.29 9.45 -2.27
C SER A 91 -10.05 8.54 -3.49
N ILE A 92 -9.23 8.97 -4.45
CA ILE A 92 -8.83 8.16 -5.61
C ILE A 92 -8.02 6.96 -5.14
N CYS A 93 -7.08 7.17 -4.21
CA CYS A 93 -6.31 6.10 -3.59
C CYS A 93 -7.23 5.06 -2.93
N SER A 94 -8.31 5.48 -2.27
CA SER A 94 -9.27 4.55 -1.64
C SER A 94 -10.05 3.71 -2.64
N ALA A 95 -10.30 4.25 -3.85
CA ALA A 95 -10.99 3.54 -4.91
C ALA A 95 -10.04 2.61 -5.69
N TYR A 96 -8.78 3.01 -5.89
CA TYR A 96 -7.81 2.35 -6.76
C TYR A 96 -6.59 1.77 -6.03
N PHE A 97 -6.68 1.48 -4.73
CA PHE A 97 -5.55 0.95 -3.97
C PHE A 97 -5.02 -0.37 -4.54
N TYR A 98 -5.86 -1.17 -5.22
CA TYR A 98 -5.46 -2.40 -5.89
C TYR A 98 -4.64 -2.14 -7.17
N ASN A 99 -4.84 -0.99 -7.80
CA ASN A 99 -4.05 -0.46 -8.91
C ASN A 99 -2.98 0.51 -8.39
N SER A 100 -2.27 0.13 -7.33
CA SER A 100 -1.14 0.90 -6.81
C SER A 100 0.18 0.32 -7.29
N SER A 101 1.10 1.19 -7.67
CA SER A 101 2.45 0.84 -8.10
C SER A 101 3.49 1.65 -7.36
N LYS A 102 4.65 1.04 -7.15
CA LYS A 102 5.83 1.68 -6.55
C LYS A 102 6.95 1.78 -7.57
N ILE A 103 7.71 2.86 -7.50
CA ILE A 103 8.92 3.03 -8.31
C ILE A 103 9.96 1.93 -7.98
N LYS A 104 10.49 1.30 -9.01
CA LYS A 104 11.56 0.30 -8.92
C LYS A 104 12.87 0.81 -9.53
N GLY A 105 12.77 1.63 -10.56
CA GLY A 105 13.90 2.23 -11.27
C GLY A 105 13.47 3.51 -12.00
N ILE A 106 14.37 4.05 -12.83
CA ILE A 106 14.09 5.27 -13.59
C ILE A 106 12.95 5.02 -14.58
N GLY A 107 11.78 5.62 -14.32
CA GLY A 107 10.60 5.47 -15.16
C GLY A 107 9.94 4.09 -15.12
N GLU A 108 10.42 3.18 -14.27
CA GLU A 108 9.88 1.83 -14.11
C GLU A 108 9.19 1.68 -12.77
N TYR A 109 7.95 1.20 -12.83
CA TYR A 109 7.12 0.92 -11.67
C TYR A 109 6.79 -0.57 -11.62
N ILE A 110 6.45 -1.04 -10.43
CA ILE A 110 5.93 -2.38 -10.21
C ILE A 110 4.63 -2.27 -9.43
N ASN A 111 3.57 -2.93 -9.90
CA ASN A 111 2.33 -3.00 -9.15
C ASN A 111 2.59 -3.69 -7.81
N MET A 112 2.09 -3.10 -6.73
CA MET A 112 2.38 -3.53 -5.37
C MET A 112 1.71 -4.85 -4.97
N LEU A 113 0.63 -5.24 -5.65
CA LEU A 113 -0.13 -6.46 -5.37
C LEU A 113 0.13 -7.56 -6.40
N SER A 114 0.02 -7.24 -7.69
CA SER A 114 0.20 -8.22 -8.76
C SER A 114 1.67 -8.46 -9.12
N GLY A 115 2.58 -7.54 -8.75
CA GLY A 115 4.00 -7.63 -9.11
C GLY A 115 4.27 -7.37 -10.59
N ILE A 116 3.27 -6.96 -11.37
CA ILE A 116 3.43 -6.71 -12.81
C ILE A 116 4.28 -5.43 -13.00
N PRO A 117 5.40 -5.51 -13.75
CA PRO A 117 6.18 -4.33 -14.10
C PRO A 117 5.42 -3.50 -15.13
N SER A 118 5.38 -2.18 -14.91
CA SER A 118 4.66 -1.24 -15.77
C SER A 118 5.36 0.11 -15.82
N ALA A 119 5.11 0.88 -16.87
CA ALA A 119 5.65 2.23 -17.03
C ALA A 119 4.52 3.27 -17.06
N LEU A 120 4.85 4.54 -16.81
CA LEU A 120 3.90 5.63 -17.04
C LEU A 120 3.61 5.74 -18.54
N HIS A 121 2.35 5.88 -18.91
CA HIS A 121 1.99 6.14 -20.29
C HIS A 121 2.54 7.52 -20.74
N PRO A 122 3.12 7.66 -21.95
CA PRO A 122 3.70 8.93 -22.41
C PRO A 122 2.72 10.12 -22.48
N SER A 123 1.41 9.84 -22.48
CA SER A 123 0.39 10.91 -22.45
C SER A 123 0.06 11.42 -21.04
N SER A 124 0.59 10.80 -19.99
CA SER A 124 0.36 11.21 -18.61
C SER A 124 1.04 12.55 -18.34
N ALA A 125 0.40 13.41 -17.55
CA ALA A 125 1.00 14.64 -17.06
C ALA A 125 2.25 14.35 -16.21
N LEU A 126 2.29 13.22 -15.52
CA LEU A 126 3.44 12.80 -14.70
C LEU A 126 4.65 12.37 -15.54
N PHE A 127 4.47 12.17 -16.85
CA PHE A 127 5.56 11.78 -17.75
C PHE A 127 6.42 13.01 -18.08
N GLY A 128 7.70 12.99 -17.70
CA GLY A 128 8.68 13.99 -18.12
C GLY A 128 8.82 15.25 -17.22
N LEU A 129 8.13 15.30 -16.07
CA LEU A 129 8.15 16.47 -15.17
C LEU A 129 9.40 16.59 -14.27
N GLY A 130 10.41 15.72 -14.41
CA GLY A 130 11.61 15.73 -13.58
C GLY A 130 11.39 15.30 -12.12
N TYR A 131 10.14 15.19 -11.68
CA TYR A 131 9.72 14.59 -10.43
C TYR A 131 9.09 13.22 -10.68
N THR A 132 9.61 12.18 -10.01
CA THR A 132 9.09 10.81 -10.08
C THR A 132 8.56 10.40 -8.72
N PRO A 133 7.23 10.33 -8.51
CA PRO A 133 6.66 9.95 -7.23
C PRO A 133 6.97 8.50 -6.86
N ASP A 134 7.23 8.24 -5.58
CA ASP A 134 7.56 6.90 -5.09
C ASP A 134 6.40 5.91 -5.26
N TYR A 135 5.17 6.39 -5.06
CA TYR A 135 3.95 5.61 -5.15
C TYR A 135 2.93 6.31 -6.03
N VAL A 136 2.25 5.51 -6.84
CA VAL A 136 1.20 5.99 -7.75
C VAL A 136 -0.01 5.05 -7.73
N CYS A 137 -1.19 5.61 -7.95
CA CYS A 137 -2.40 4.87 -8.30
C CYS A 137 -2.78 5.16 -9.75
N TYR A 138 -3.28 4.16 -10.48
CA TYR A 138 -3.68 4.30 -11.88
C TYR A 138 -5.09 3.77 -12.15
N HIS A 139 -5.75 4.33 -13.15
CA HIS A 139 -7.10 3.94 -13.53
C HIS A 139 -7.12 2.62 -14.30
N GLU A 140 -6.28 2.53 -15.33
CA GLU A 140 -6.26 1.41 -16.27
C GLU A 140 -4.82 1.00 -16.61
N LEU A 141 -4.64 -0.29 -16.89
CA LEU A 141 -3.39 -0.83 -17.41
C LEU A 141 -3.58 -1.19 -18.88
N ILE A 142 -2.79 -0.59 -19.76
CA ILE A 142 -2.83 -0.81 -21.19
C ILE A 142 -1.73 -1.80 -21.55
N SER A 143 -2.14 -3.02 -21.92
CA SER A 143 -1.24 -4.08 -22.36
C SER A 143 -0.95 -3.96 -23.85
N THR A 144 0.32 -3.74 -24.19
CA THR A 144 0.82 -3.68 -25.57
C THR A 144 2.11 -4.52 -25.68
N THR A 145 3.18 -3.99 -26.30
CA THR A 145 4.52 -4.56 -26.19
C THR A 145 5.10 -4.41 -24.78
N LYS A 146 4.67 -3.36 -24.06
CA LYS A 146 4.96 -3.12 -22.64
C LYS A 146 3.65 -2.72 -21.95
N GLU A 147 3.59 -2.94 -20.65
CA GLU A 147 2.45 -2.53 -19.83
C GLU A 147 2.57 -1.05 -19.47
N PHE A 148 1.55 -0.27 -19.81
CA PHE A 148 1.50 1.17 -19.53
C PHE A 148 0.34 1.51 -18.59
N MET A 149 0.64 2.24 -17.53
CA MET A 149 -0.36 2.80 -16.63
C MET A 149 -0.94 4.09 -17.24
N SER A 150 -2.25 4.13 -17.39
CA SER A 150 -2.99 5.29 -17.91
C SER A 150 -3.85 5.92 -16.81
N CYS A 151 -3.95 7.25 -16.87
CA CYS A 151 -4.57 8.14 -15.88
C CYS A 151 -4.01 7.87 -14.47
N VAL A 152 -2.85 8.45 -14.19
CA VAL A 152 -2.04 8.18 -13.00
C VAL A 152 -2.15 9.31 -11.99
N THR A 153 -2.02 9.00 -10.70
CA THR A 153 -1.98 9.98 -9.62
C THR A 153 -0.95 9.59 -8.60
N ALA A 154 -0.07 10.53 -8.24
CA ALA A 154 0.86 10.37 -7.15
C ALA A 154 0.09 10.19 -5.83
N VAL A 155 0.54 9.25 -5.00
CA VAL A 155 -0.05 8.96 -3.69
C VAL A 155 1.05 8.72 -2.66
N GLU A 156 0.67 8.76 -1.40
CA GLU A 156 1.55 8.62 -0.25
C GLU A 156 1.41 7.19 0.28
N GLY A 157 2.54 6.55 0.63
CA GLY A 157 2.54 5.18 1.13
C GLY A 157 1.71 4.99 2.40
N GLU A 158 1.61 6.03 3.23
CA GLU A 158 0.76 6.05 4.43
C GLU A 158 -0.73 5.92 4.08
N TRP A 159 -1.18 6.55 3.00
CA TRP A 159 -2.59 6.47 2.58
C TRP A 159 -2.94 5.07 2.10
N LEU A 160 -2.02 4.41 1.40
CA LEU A 160 -2.20 3.00 1.00
C LEU A 160 -2.33 2.10 2.23
N ALA A 161 -1.49 2.28 3.24
CA ALA A 161 -1.56 1.53 4.49
C ALA A 161 -2.85 1.81 5.29
N GLU A 162 -3.30 3.06 5.31
CA GLU A 162 -4.53 3.46 6.00
C GLU A 162 -5.80 2.94 5.31
N LEU A 163 -5.86 3.04 3.98
CA LEU A 163 -7.05 2.72 3.19
C LEU A 163 -7.13 1.24 2.80
N GLY A 164 -5.99 0.54 2.75
CA GLY A 164 -5.89 -0.88 2.46
C GLY A 164 -5.08 -1.65 3.51
N PRO A 165 -5.45 -1.63 4.81
CA PRO A 165 -4.65 -2.21 5.88
C PRO A 165 -4.48 -3.73 5.79
N MET A 166 -5.39 -4.41 5.07
CA MET A 166 -5.27 -5.85 4.78
C MET A 166 -4.19 -6.17 3.75
N PHE A 167 -3.80 -5.19 2.94
CA PHE A 167 -2.87 -5.37 1.82
C PHE A 167 -1.52 -4.69 2.08
N PHE A 168 -1.53 -3.58 2.82
CA PHE A 168 -0.36 -2.71 2.99
C PHE A 168 -0.05 -2.49 4.46
N SER A 169 1.24 -2.40 4.77
CA SER A 169 1.73 -1.98 6.09
C SER A 169 2.93 -1.05 5.92
N VAL A 170 2.99 -0.02 6.75
CA VAL A 170 4.17 0.84 6.82
C VAL A 170 5.24 0.07 7.60
N LYS A 171 6.37 -0.21 6.94
CA LYS A 171 7.54 -0.72 7.65
C LYS A 171 8.28 0.48 8.25
N ASP A 172 8.36 0.53 9.57
CA ASP A 172 9.22 1.48 10.27
C ASP A 172 10.64 1.36 9.72
N SER A 173 11.31 2.50 9.52
CA SER A 173 12.69 2.49 9.07
C SER A 173 13.55 1.68 10.04
N TYR A 174 14.63 1.07 9.53
CA TYR A 174 15.57 0.32 10.38
C TYR A 174 16.06 1.17 11.56
N GLU A 175 16.25 2.48 11.36
CA GLU A 175 16.63 3.43 12.42
C GLU A 175 15.53 3.63 13.47
N GLN A 176 14.27 3.77 13.07
CA GLN A 176 13.14 3.88 14.01
C GLN A 176 12.96 2.58 14.82
N THR A 177 13.14 1.43 14.16
CA THR A 177 13.13 0.12 14.81
C THR A 177 14.28 0.00 15.83
N LEU A 178 15.48 0.48 15.50
CA LEU A 178 16.63 0.52 16.42
C LEU A 178 16.39 1.46 17.60
N LEU A 179 15.79 2.62 17.38
CA LEU A 179 15.45 3.59 18.41
C LEU A 179 14.39 3.05 19.38
N GLN A 180 13.34 2.40 18.86
CA GLN A 180 12.35 1.72 19.70
C GLN A 180 12.95 0.55 20.49
N ARG A 181 13.84 -0.25 19.88
CA ARG A 181 14.58 -1.32 20.58
C ARG A 181 15.50 -0.76 21.68
N ARG A 182 16.13 0.39 21.47
CA ARG A 182 16.93 1.09 22.49
C ARG A 182 16.08 1.58 23.65
N LYS A 183 14.85 2.06 23.40
CA LYS A 183 13.91 2.54 24.42
C LYS A 183 13.25 1.41 25.22
N THR A 184 12.97 0.28 24.57
CA THR A 184 12.32 -0.89 25.20
C THR A 184 13.30 -1.92 25.77
N ALA A 185 14.61 -1.71 25.60
CA ALA A 185 15.64 -2.58 26.17
C ALA A 185 15.58 -2.53 27.72
N PRO A 186 15.44 -3.68 28.41
CA PRO A 186 15.41 -3.69 29.86
C PRO A 186 16.77 -3.26 30.41
N PRO A 187 16.82 -2.53 31.55
CA PRO A 187 18.07 -2.01 32.10
C PRO A 187 19.06 -3.16 32.34
N LYS A 188 20.33 -3.01 31.95
CA LYS A 188 21.37 -4.06 32.00
C LYS A 188 21.48 -4.80 33.36
N ALA A 189 21.06 -4.15 34.45
CA ALA A 189 20.96 -4.75 35.78
C ALA A 189 19.95 -5.92 35.86
N SER A 190 18.80 -5.82 35.18
CA SER A 190 17.76 -6.85 35.16
C SER A 190 18.19 -8.13 34.42
N LEU A 191 18.98 -7.97 33.35
CA LEU A 191 19.57 -9.09 32.59
C LEU A 191 20.64 -9.85 33.39
N LYS A 192 21.45 -9.16 34.18
CA LYS A 192 22.42 -9.80 35.11
C LYS A 192 21.71 -10.54 36.25
N SER A 193 20.66 -9.94 36.81
CA SER A 193 19.82 -10.57 37.85
C SER A 193 19.16 -11.87 37.36
N ASN A 194 18.59 -11.86 36.15
CA ASN A 194 17.96 -13.04 35.55
C ASN A 194 18.96 -14.16 35.20
N LYS A 195 20.18 -13.81 34.74
CA LYS A 195 21.25 -14.81 34.51
C LYS A 195 21.71 -15.46 35.82
N ASN A 196 21.89 -14.67 36.89
CA ASN A 196 22.30 -15.20 38.19
C ASN A 196 21.23 -16.09 38.82
N LYS A 197 19.94 -15.75 38.68
CA LYS A 197 18.83 -16.60 39.15
C LYS A 197 18.79 -17.95 38.41
N LYS A 198 18.91 -17.94 37.07
CA LYS A 198 18.93 -19.17 36.26
C LYS A 198 20.14 -20.07 36.54
N ASN A 199 21.31 -19.48 36.80
CA ASN A 199 22.50 -20.28 37.16
C ASN A 199 22.35 -20.91 38.55
N LYS A 200 21.83 -20.17 39.55
CA LYS A 200 21.56 -20.72 40.89
C LYS A 200 20.54 -21.87 40.86
N GLU A 201 19.55 -21.79 40.00
CA GLU A 201 18.54 -22.86 39.84
C GLU A 201 19.12 -24.11 39.17
N LYS A 202 19.96 -23.95 38.14
CA LYS A 202 20.70 -25.05 37.52
C LYS A 202 21.66 -25.75 38.50
N ASP A 203 22.34 -25.00 39.36
CA ASP A 203 23.23 -25.57 40.37
C ASP A 203 22.47 -26.33 41.48
N ARG A 204 21.27 -25.87 41.84
CA ARG A 204 20.36 -26.58 42.76
C ARG A 204 19.85 -27.89 42.16
N LEU A 205 19.50 -27.89 40.88
CA LEU A 205 19.05 -29.11 40.18
C LEU A 205 20.19 -30.13 40.03
N ARG A 206 21.43 -29.67 39.75
CA ARG A 206 22.61 -30.54 39.66
C ARG A 206 22.98 -31.19 40.99
N SER A 207 22.96 -30.42 42.09
CA SER A 207 23.26 -30.96 43.43
C SER A 207 22.18 -31.92 43.92
N GLY A 208 20.90 -31.64 43.64
CA GLY A 208 19.80 -32.58 43.90
C GLY A 208 19.95 -33.92 43.18
N ALA A 209 20.30 -33.91 41.88
CA ALA A 209 20.50 -35.11 41.08
C ALA A 209 21.67 -35.99 41.58
N GLN A 210 22.76 -35.37 42.02
CA GLN A 210 23.90 -36.10 42.61
C GLN A 210 23.53 -36.78 43.95
N SER A 211 22.69 -36.14 44.77
CA SER A 211 22.23 -36.71 46.05
C SER A 211 21.33 -37.94 45.87
N LEU A 212 20.47 -37.92 44.85
CA LEU A 212 19.56 -39.02 44.52
C LEU A 212 20.32 -40.25 44.02
N ASN A 213 21.31 -40.05 43.16
CA ASN A 213 22.12 -41.13 42.59
C ASN A 213 22.96 -41.86 43.65
N ARG A 214 23.41 -41.15 44.70
CA ARG A 214 24.15 -41.76 45.82
C ARG A 214 23.26 -42.63 46.73
N ARG A 215 21.97 -42.31 46.84
CA ARG A 215 20.99 -43.10 47.63
C ARG A 215 20.49 -44.34 46.89
N THR A 216 20.33 -44.28 45.56
CA THR A 216 19.86 -45.42 44.76
C THR A 216 20.92 -46.52 44.66
N LEU A 217 22.20 -46.15 44.55
CA LEU A 217 23.33 -47.10 44.52
C LEU A 217 23.53 -47.86 45.84
N SER A 218 23.14 -47.30 46.99
CA SER A 218 23.23 -48.02 48.28
C SER A 218 22.07 -48.98 48.52
N ALA A 219 20.93 -48.79 47.85
CA ALA A 219 19.72 -49.61 48.03
C ALA A 219 19.70 -50.89 47.16
N ALA A 220 20.42 -50.92 46.03
CA ALA A 220 20.36 -52.00 45.05
C ALA A 220 21.25 -53.23 45.34
N ARG A 221 21.93 -53.30 46.49
CA ARG A 221 22.94 -54.36 46.79
C ARG A 221 22.48 -55.45 47.77
N LYS A 222 21.18 -55.59 48.08
CA LYS A 222 20.67 -56.67 48.96
C LYS A 222 19.40 -57.35 48.40
N LYS A 223 19.53 -58.67 48.15
CA LYS A 223 18.50 -59.72 47.93
C LYS A 223 18.09 -60.06 46.49
N PHE A 224 18.68 -61.13 45.94
CA PHE A 224 18.07 -61.96 44.89
C PHE A 224 18.51 -63.43 45.08
N THR A 225 17.58 -64.35 45.34
CA THR A 225 17.74 -65.81 45.18
C THR A 225 16.40 -66.44 44.69
N PRO A 226 16.40 -67.44 43.79
CA PRO A 226 15.17 -67.95 43.15
C PRO A 226 14.59 -69.21 43.82
N LYS A 227 13.26 -69.44 43.70
CA LYS A 227 12.56 -70.65 44.22
C LYS A 227 11.69 -71.32 43.15
N LYS A 228 11.72 -72.67 43.09
CA LYS A 228 11.04 -73.56 42.12
C LYS A 228 9.51 -73.66 42.32
N ARG A 229 8.77 -73.86 41.21
CA ARG A 229 7.31 -74.04 41.13
C ARG A 229 6.87 -75.51 41.29
N GLY A 230 5.72 -75.74 41.92
CA GLY A 230 4.99 -77.02 41.97
C GLY A 230 3.52 -76.85 41.54
N ARG A 231 3.00 -77.87 40.85
CA ARG A 231 1.68 -77.99 40.19
C ARG A 231 0.48 -77.93 41.15
N VAL A 232 -0.66 -77.47 40.63
CA VAL A 232 -1.98 -77.49 41.27
C VAL A 232 -2.90 -78.42 40.47
N GLY A 233 -3.60 -79.32 41.16
CA GLY A 233 -4.74 -80.09 40.65
C GLY A 233 -6.05 -79.51 41.19
N LEU A 234 -7.11 -79.73 40.41
CA LEU A 234 -8.46 -79.16 40.51
C LEU A 234 -9.16 -79.36 41.87
#